data_AF-A0A7V1FM15-F1
#
_entry.id   AF-A0A7V1FM15-F1
#
_cell.length_a   1.000
_cell.length_b   1.000
_cell.length_c   1.000
_cell.angle_alpha   90.00
_cell.angle_beta   90.00
_cell.angle_gamma   90.00
#
_symmetry.space_group_name_H-M   'P 1'
#
loop_
_entity.id
_entity.type
_entity.pdbx_description
1 polymer ?
#
loop_
_entity_poly.entity_id
_entity_poly.type
_entity_poly.pdbx_seq_one_letter_code
_entity_poly.pdbx_strand_id
1 'polypeptide(L)'
;MRPTQRLATALMLSMGFAAPVAAAQCGNNAGGFDAWKPAFAQEAAAAGVGQRGLDALANARYASSTIAADRNQKSFNYSLDKFMQVRGADTIVARGRKRKSRDAGFYQSLEARYGVPAGVIIAIHGMETAFGGFMGDTSVVSAITTLTYDCRRSDFFAPHAIGALKLVDTGAISGSTKGAKHGELGHTQFLPGNALRYGVDGNGDGRVDFYNQTDALASTANFLRQKGWQTGAGYQEGQTNFNVIKQWNAAGVYQKAIAIMAARIDG
;
A
#
# COMPACT_ATOMS: atom_id res chain seq x y z
N MET A 1 -67.02 36.62 -25.70
CA MET A 1 -65.97 36.01 -26.55
C MET A 1 -64.67 36.78 -26.38
N ARG A 2 -63.70 36.24 -25.64
CA ARG A 2 -62.26 36.57 -25.69
C ARG A 2 -61.50 35.32 -25.21
N PRO A 3 -60.77 34.60 -26.08
CA PRO A 3 -59.98 33.44 -25.65
C PRO A 3 -58.61 33.92 -25.17
N THR A 4 -58.27 33.55 -23.94
CA THR A 4 -56.93 33.73 -23.36
C THR A 4 -55.96 32.71 -23.96
N GLN A 5 -54.96 33.17 -24.70
CA GLN A 5 -53.84 32.36 -25.17
C GLN A 5 -52.93 32.00 -23.99
N ARG A 6 -52.77 30.70 -23.71
CA ARG A 6 -51.75 30.19 -22.78
C ARG A 6 -50.48 29.93 -23.58
N LEU A 7 -49.43 30.71 -23.36
CA LEU A 7 -48.07 30.37 -23.80
C LEU A 7 -47.55 29.22 -22.93
N ALA A 8 -47.29 28.07 -23.55
CA ALA A 8 -46.55 26.97 -22.93
C ALA A 8 -45.06 27.15 -23.24
N THR A 9 -44.27 27.50 -22.22
CA THR A 9 -42.81 27.57 -22.30
C THR A 9 -42.26 26.15 -22.25
N ALA A 10 -41.72 25.66 -23.36
CA ALA A 10 -41.05 24.36 -23.43
C ALA A 10 -39.66 24.46 -22.76
N LEU A 11 -39.52 23.84 -21.59
CA LEU A 11 -38.25 23.69 -20.89
C LEU A 11 -37.48 22.54 -21.55
N MET A 12 -36.50 22.84 -22.41
CA MET A 12 -35.58 21.83 -22.95
C MET A 12 -34.61 21.39 -21.86
N LEU A 13 -34.88 20.22 -21.27
CA LEU A 13 -33.95 19.53 -20.38
C LEU A 13 -32.81 18.94 -21.24
N SER A 14 -31.67 19.62 -21.31
CA SER A 14 -30.45 19.07 -21.90
C SER A 14 -29.86 18.01 -20.97
N MET A 15 -30.26 16.75 -21.17
CA MET A 15 -29.56 15.59 -20.60
C MET A 15 -28.17 15.50 -21.26
N GLY A 16 -27.15 15.99 -20.58
CA GLY A 16 -25.76 15.75 -20.95
C GLY A 16 -25.45 14.25 -20.77
N PHE A 17 -25.34 13.51 -21.87
CA PHE A 17 -24.80 12.17 -21.84
C PHE A 17 -23.30 12.26 -21.49
N ALA A 18 -22.94 11.95 -20.25
CA ALA A 18 -21.55 11.71 -19.89
C ALA A 18 -21.11 10.43 -20.62
N ALA A 19 -20.25 10.59 -21.63
CA ALA A 19 -19.65 9.45 -22.31
C ALA A 19 -18.85 8.62 -21.28
N PRO A 20 -18.95 7.27 -21.30
CA PRO A 20 -18.15 6.44 -20.42
C PRO A 20 -16.67 6.69 -20.72
N VAL A 21 -15.89 7.04 -19.68
CA VAL A 21 -14.44 7.10 -19.78
C VAL A 21 -13.94 5.68 -20.02
N ALA A 22 -13.41 5.43 -21.21
CA ALA A 22 -12.80 4.14 -21.53
C ALA A 22 -11.54 3.95 -20.66
N ALA A 23 -11.41 2.79 -20.02
CA ALA A 23 -10.23 2.46 -19.24
C ALA A 23 -8.98 2.44 -20.15
N ALA A 24 -7.87 2.93 -19.63
CA ALA A 24 -6.59 3.01 -20.29
C ALA A 24 -6.09 1.59 -20.56
N GLN A 25 -5.82 1.31 -21.84
CA GLN A 25 -5.35 0.00 -22.26
C GLN A 25 -3.94 -0.28 -21.71
N CYS A 26 -3.80 -1.35 -20.94
CA CYS A 26 -2.51 -1.82 -20.43
C CYS A 26 -1.57 -2.24 -21.58
N GLY A 27 -0.28 -2.34 -21.30
CA GLY A 27 0.72 -2.89 -22.21
C GLY A 27 1.70 -3.82 -21.49
N ASN A 28 2.74 -4.25 -22.22
CA ASN A 28 3.66 -5.30 -21.74
C ASN A 28 5.15 -4.94 -21.85
N ASN A 29 5.46 -3.73 -22.36
CA ASN A 29 6.82 -3.23 -22.54
C ASN A 29 6.88 -1.71 -22.46
N ALA A 30 8.09 -1.16 -22.33
CA ALA A 30 8.33 0.27 -22.14
C ALA A 30 7.78 1.18 -23.26
N GLY A 31 7.70 0.69 -24.50
CA GLY A 31 7.38 1.52 -25.67
C GLY A 31 5.99 2.15 -25.65
N GLY A 32 5.02 1.54 -24.97
CA GLY A 32 3.66 2.08 -24.84
C GLY A 32 3.42 2.91 -23.57
N PHE A 33 4.38 2.99 -22.65
CA PHE A 33 4.15 3.60 -21.33
C PHE A 33 3.85 5.11 -21.41
N ASP A 34 4.62 5.86 -22.21
CA ASP A 34 4.42 7.30 -22.35
C ASP A 34 3.10 7.63 -23.07
N ALA A 35 2.69 6.82 -24.04
CA ALA A 35 1.41 6.95 -24.74
C ALA A 35 0.21 6.56 -23.87
N TRP A 36 0.40 5.68 -22.88
CA TRP A 36 -0.63 5.25 -21.94
C TRP A 36 -0.94 6.31 -20.87
N LYS A 37 0.08 7.07 -20.41
CA LYS A 37 -0.07 8.05 -19.32
C LYS A 37 -1.23 9.04 -19.49
N PRO A 38 -1.48 9.65 -20.67
CA PRO A 38 -2.61 10.56 -20.85
C PRO A 38 -3.99 9.92 -20.63
N ALA A 39 -4.16 8.65 -21.02
CA ALA A 39 -5.42 7.94 -20.78
C ALA A 39 -5.59 7.64 -19.29
N PHE A 40 -4.56 7.12 -18.62
CA PHE A 40 -4.61 6.88 -17.18
C PHE A 40 -4.75 8.17 -16.37
N ALA A 41 -4.22 9.30 -16.86
CA ALA A 41 -4.42 10.62 -16.24
C ALA A 41 -5.90 11.02 -16.19
N GLN A 42 -6.71 10.65 -17.18
CA GLN A 42 -8.15 10.91 -17.17
C GLN A 42 -8.86 10.09 -16.10
N GLU A 43 -8.52 8.80 -15.97
CA GLU A 43 -9.03 7.95 -14.88
C GLU A 43 -8.60 8.45 -13.49
N ALA A 44 -7.33 8.82 -13.35
CA ALA A 44 -6.78 9.37 -12.11
C ALA A 44 -7.49 10.67 -11.71
N ALA A 45 -7.70 11.58 -12.67
CA ALA A 45 -8.42 12.83 -12.45
C ALA A 45 -9.89 12.57 -12.05
N ALA A 46 -10.57 11.63 -12.74
CA ALA A 46 -11.93 11.21 -12.38
C ALA A 46 -12.00 10.59 -10.97
N ALA A 47 -10.92 9.94 -10.52
CA ALA A 47 -10.78 9.43 -9.16
C ALA A 47 -10.40 10.53 -8.15
N GLY A 48 -10.23 11.79 -8.55
CA GLY A 48 -9.94 12.92 -7.67
C GLY A 48 -8.45 13.18 -7.45
N VAL A 49 -7.58 12.75 -8.35
CA VAL A 49 -6.16 13.19 -8.39
C VAL A 49 -6.09 14.62 -8.92
N GLY A 50 -5.37 15.48 -8.21
CA GLY A 50 -5.14 16.88 -8.55
C GLY A 50 -3.88 17.10 -9.40
N GLN A 51 -3.57 18.38 -9.65
CA GLN A 51 -2.53 18.75 -10.60
C GLN A 51 -1.14 18.22 -10.22
N ARG A 52 -0.78 18.23 -8.93
CA ARG A 52 0.56 17.76 -8.48
C ARG A 52 0.74 16.27 -8.75
N GLY A 53 -0.29 15.47 -8.48
CA GLY A 53 -0.33 14.05 -8.81
C GLY A 53 -0.26 13.82 -10.32
N LEU A 54 -1.05 14.55 -11.12
CA LEU A 54 -1.02 14.43 -12.58
C LEU A 54 0.34 14.82 -13.18
N ASP A 55 0.98 15.86 -12.66
CA ASP A 55 2.34 16.26 -13.07
C ASP A 55 3.36 15.17 -12.72
N ALA A 56 3.24 14.55 -11.54
CA ALA A 56 4.09 13.44 -11.15
C ALA A 56 3.88 12.21 -12.04
N LEU A 57 2.64 11.92 -12.45
CA LEU A 57 2.34 10.89 -13.44
C LEU A 57 3.01 11.22 -14.77
N ALA A 58 2.84 12.43 -15.30
CA ALA A 58 3.43 12.86 -16.57
C ALA A 58 4.96 12.70 -16.58
N ASN A 59 5.62 12.96 -15.44
CA ASN A 59 7.06 12.82 -15.26
C ASN A 59 7.53 11.39 -14.88
N ALA A 60 6.60 10.47 -14.60
CA ALA A 60 6.94 9.10 -14.27
C ALA A 60 7.66 8.41 -15.44
N ARG A 61 8.64 7.56 -15.11
CA ARG A 61 9.44 6.81 -16.09
C ARG A 61 9.18 5.32 -15.94
N TYR A 62 9.20 4.60 -17.06
CA TYR A 62 9.03 3.16 -17.03
C TYR A 62 10.13 2.48 -16.20
N ALA A 63 9.72 1.71 -15.19
CA ALA A 63 10.61 1.08 -14.23
C ALA A 63 10.93 -0.37 -14.62
N SER A 64 11.89 -0.58 -15.53
CA SER A 64 12.27 -1.93 -15.98
C SER A 64 12.72 -2.85 -14.84
N SER A 65 13.40 -2.29 -13.82
CA SER A 65 13.82 -3.07 -12.64
C SER A 65 12.64 -3.54 -11.78
N THR A 66 11.55 -2.77 -11.73
CA THR A 66 10.29 -3.16 -11.09
C THR A 66 9.67 -4.36 -11.79
N ILE A 67 9.58 -4.33 -13.12
CA ILE A 67 9.04 -5.44 -13.91
C ILE A 67 9.89 -6.71 -13.75
N ALA A 68 11.23 -6.56 -13.76
CA ALA A 68 12.13 -7.68 -13.54
C ALA A 68 11.94 -8.32 -12.15
N ALA A 69 11.78 -7.49 -11.10
CA ALA A 69 11.53 -7.98 -9.74
C ALA A 69 10.16 -8.67 -9.61
N ASP A 70 9.10 -8.04 -10.12
CA ASP A 70 7.72 -8.53 -10.01
C ASP A 70 7.52 -9.87 -10.74
N ARG A 71 8.24 -10.09 -11.86
CA ARG A 71 8.21 -11.36 -12.60
C ARG A 71 9.13 -12.44 -11.99
N ASN A 72 10.00 -12.11 -11.04
CA ASN A 72 11.02 -13.01 -10.49
C ASN A 72 10.87 -13.31 -8.98
N GLN A 73 9.64 -13.53 -8.51
CA GLN A 73 9.32 -13.77 -7.09
C GLN A 73 9.51 -15.25 -6.67
N LYS A 74 10.71 -15.80 -6.88
CA LYS A 74 11.02 -17.23 -6.67
C LYS A 74 11.02 -17.67 -5.20
N SER A 75 11.28 -16.76 -4.26
CA SER A 75 11.43 -17.07 -2.84
C SER A 75 10.14 -17.60 -2.19
N PHE A 76 8.97 -17.31 -2.76
CA PHE A 76 7.70 -17.82 -2.26
C PHE A 76 7.48 -19.31 -2.53
N ASN A 77 8.33 -19.95 -3.34
CA ASN A 77 8.32 -21.39 -3.60
C ASN A 77 9.26 -22.18 -2.69
N TYR A 78 9.91 -21.54 -1.71
CA TYR A 78 10.75 -22.23 -0.74
C TYR A 78 9.91 -23.00 0.29
N SER A 79 10.52 -24.01 0.92
CA SER A 79 9.99 -24.54 2.17
C SER A 79 10.00 -23.45 3.24
N LEU A 80 9.14 -23.59 4.26
CA LEU A 80 9.06 -22.61 5.34
C LEU A 80 10.40 -22.41 6.05
N ASP A 81 11.10 -23.49 6.39
CA ASP A 81 12.40 -23.44 7.06
C ASP A 81 13.43 -22.66 6.22
N LYS A 82 13.53 -22.98 4.93
CA LYS A 82 14.43 -22.27 4.01
C LYS A 82 14.03 -20.81 3.87
N PHE A 83 12.74 -20.50 3.79
CA PHE A 83 12.24 -19.13 3.74
C PHE A 83 12.64 -18.35 4.99
N MET A 84 12.39 -18.90 6.18
CA MET A 84 12.75 -18.28 7.47
C MET A 84 14.26 -18.09 7.61
N GLN A 85 15.08 -19.06 7.18
CA GLN A 85 16.53 -18.95 7.17
C GLN A 85 17.00 -17.81 6.26
N VAL A 86 16.54 -17.76 5.00
CA VAL A 86 16.92 -16.73 4.03
C VAL A 86 16.47 -15.34 4.47
N ARG A 87 15.30 -15.23 5.14
CA ARG A 87 14.80 -13.97 5.68
C ARG A 87 15.45 -13.58 7.01
N GLY A 88 16.34 -14.40 7.57
CA GLY A 88 17.04 -14.10 8.81
C GLY A 88 16.10 -14.07 10.02
N ALA A 89 15.17 -15.01 10.11
CA ALA A 89 14.12 -15.02 11.12
C ALA A 89 14.65 -14.95 12.57
N ASP A 90 15.72 -15.69 12.88
CA ASP A 90 16.33 -15.67 14.22
C ASP A 90 16.92 -14.30 14.57
N THR A 91 17.53 -13.63 13.60
CA THR A 91 18.03 -12.26 13.74
C THR A 91 16.88 -11.28 13.97
N ILE A 92 15.78 -11.42 13.22
CA ILE A 92 14.57 -10.60 13.40
C ILE A 92 13.99 -10.81 14.80
N VAL A 93 13.87 -12.05 15.27
CA VAL A 93 13.36 -12.36 16.61
C VAL A 93 14.25 -11.77 17.70
N ALA A 94 15.57 -11.99 17.62
CA ALA A 94 16.51 -11.50 18.63
C ALA A 94 16.52 -9.96 18.69
N ARG A 95 16.52 -9.28 17.54
CA ARG A 95 16.45 -7.81 17.48
C ARG A 95 15.07 -7.31 17.90
N GLY A 96 14.01 -8.03 17.54
CA GLY A 96 12.62 -7.71 17.88
C GLY A 96 12.39 -7.69 19.38
N ARG A 97 12.86 -8.71 20.11
CA ARG A 97 12.82 -8.75 21.58
C ARG A 97 13.51 -7.54 22.20
N LYS A 98 14.71 -7.20 21.73
CA LYS A 98 15.47 -6.03 22.21
C LYS A 98 14.76 -4.70 21.92
N ARG A 99 14.08 -4.59 20.78
CA ARG A 99 13.28 -3.40 20.44
C ARG A 99 12.05 -3.29 21.33
N LYS A 100 11.31 -4.39 21.49
CA LYS A 100 10.14 -4.47 22.36
C LYS A 100 10.48 -4.09 23.79
N SER A 101 11.59 -4.60 24.34
CA SER A 101 11.99 -4.28 25.71
C SER A 101 12.48 -2.84 25.87
N ARG A 102 13.24 -2.31 24.89
CA ARG A 102 13.77 -0.95 24.95
C ARG A 102 12.66 0.11 24.89
N ASP A 103 11.60 -0.14 24.13
CA ASP A 103 10.51 0.80 23.92
C ASP A 103 9.16 0.19 24.27
N ALA A 104 9.10 -0.41 25.46
CA ALA A 104 7.93 -1.19 25.90
C ALA A 104 6.65 -0.33 25.93
N GLY A 105 6.74 0.91 26.39
CA GLY A 105 5.60 1.83 26.45
C GLY A 105 5.00 2.12 25.08
N PHE A 106 5.84 2.36 24.06
CA PHE A 106 5.37 2.58 22.69
C PHE A 106 4.63 1.35 22.16
N TYR A 107 5.22 0.16 22.24
CA TYR A 107 4.60 -1.05 21.71
C TYR A 107 3.34 -1.45 22.48
N GLN A 108 3.32 -1.28 23.81
CA GLN A 108 2.12 -1.47 24.63
C GLN A 108 1.01 -0.49 24.24
N SER A 109 1.34 0.77 23.91
CA SER A 109 0.35 1.75 23.48
C SER A 109 -0.29 1.37 22.13
N LEU A 110 0.49 0.83 21.19
CA LEU A 110 -0.04 0.32 19.92
C LEU A 110 -0.96 -0.87 20.16
N GLU A 111 -0.53 -1.82 20.99
CA GLU A 111 -1.32 -3.00 21.30
C GLU A 111 -2.64 -2.63 22.01
N ALA A 112 -2.59 -1.72 22.99
CA ALA A 112 -3.78 -1.22 23.68
C ALA A 112 -4.76 -0.51 22.72
N ARG A 113 -4.24 0.27 21.77
CA ARG A 113 -5.06 1.04 20.83
C ARG A 113 -5.69 0.18 19.73
N TYR A 114 -4.95 -0.78 19.20
CA TYR A 114 -5.34 -1.52 18.00
C TYR A 114 -5.68 -2.99 18.25
N GLY A 115 -5.34 -3.54 19.43
CA GLY A 115 -5.55 -4.95 19.77
C GLY A 115 -4.61 -5.92 19.05
N VAL A 116 -3.62 -5.40 18.32
CA VAL A 116 -2.63 -6.18 17.57
C VAL A 116 -1.38 -6.35 18.45
N PRO A 117 -0.95 -7.59 18.76
CA PRO A 117 0.23 -7.82 19.58
C PRO A 117 1.49 -7.17 19.02
N ALA A 118 2.33 -6.63 19.90
CA ALA A 118 3.58 -5.99 19.52
C ALA A 118 4.47 -6.88 18.64
N GLY A 119 4.56 -8.18 18.94
CA GLY A 119 5.35 -9.15 18.19
C GLY A 119 4.97 -9.23 16.71
N VAL A 120 3.69 -9.09 16.38
CA VAL A 120 3.19 -9.11 14.99
C VAL A 120 3.69 -7.87 14.23
N ILE A 121 3.54 -6.70 14.83
CA ILE A 121 3.97 -5.43 14.26
C ILE A 121 5.50 -5.42 14.05
N ILE A 122 6.25 -5.90 15.04
CA ILE A 122 7.71 -6.00 14.99
C ILE A 122 8.17 -7.03 13.95
N ALA A 123 7.52 -8.19 13.86
CA ALA A 123 7.85 -9.22 12.88
C ALA A 123 7.66 -8.70 11.45
N ILE A 124 6.56 -7.98 11.18
CA ILE A 124 6.34 -7.28 9.91
C ILE A 124 7.47 -6.28 9.65
N HIS A 125 7.75 -5.38 10.58
CA HIS A 125 8.81 -4.37 10.41
C HIS A 125 10.19 -4.96 10.12
N GLY A 126 10.53 -6.05 10.81
CA GLY A 126 11.77 -6.78 10.60
C GLY A 126 11.82 -7.47 9.24
N MET A 127 10.73 -8.11 8.82
CA MET A 127 10.66 -8.79 7.54
C MET A 127 10.69 -7.81 6.37
N GLU A 128 9.98 -6.69 6.46
CA GLU A 128 9.84 -5.75 5.35
C GLU A 128 11.13 -5.00 5.05
N THR A 129 11.80 -4.48 6.08
CA THR A 129 12.93 -3.53 5.87
C THR A 129 14.11 -3.74 6.81
N ALA A 130 14.15 -4.87 7.54
CA ALA A 130 15.11 -5.07 8.62
C ALA A 130 15.09 -3.93 9.65
N PHE A 131 13.87 -3.52 10.03
CA PHE A 131 13.60 -2.41 10.95
C PHE A 131 14.03 -1.03 10.44
N GLY A 132 13.81 -0.77 9.14
CA GLY A 132 14.21 0.46 8.46
C GLY A 132 15.65 0.49 7.95
N GLY A 133 16.36 -0.64 7.95
CA GLY A 133 17.73 -0.73 7.41
C GLY A 133 17.79 -0.51 5.90
N PHE A 134 16.81 -1.00 5.14
CA PHE A 134 16.66 -0.71 3.72
C PHE A 134 15.18 -0.61 3.36
N MET A 135 14.74 0.57 2.90
CA MET A 135 13.34 0.83 2.51
C MET A 135 13.15 0.94 1.00
N GLY A 136 14.23 0.70 0.23
CA GLY A 136 14.24 0.77 -1.22
C GLY A 136 14.87 2.05 -1.79
N ASP A 137 15.09 2.02 -3.10
CA ASP A 137 15.83 3.01 -3.89
C ASP A 137 15.08 3.45 -5.16
N THR A 138 13.85 2.97 -5.32
CA THR A 138 13.07 3.06 -6.55
C THR A 138 12.02 4.14 -6.43
N SER A 139 11.79 4.96 -7.48
CA SER A 139 10.73 5.98 -7.44
C SER A 139 9.37 5.30 -7.27
N VAL A 140 8.65 5.63 -6.21
CA VAL A 140 7.35 5.03 -5.87
C VAL A 140 6.36 5.23 -7.01
N VAL A 141 6.20 6.48 -7.46
CA VAL A 141 5.27 6.84 -8.53
C VAL A 141 5.63 6.09 -9.82
N SER A 142 6.91 6.05 -10.19
CA SER A 142 7.36 5.34 -11.40
C SER A 142 7.12 3.83 -11.31
N ALA A 143 7.41 3.20 -10.18
CA ALA A 143 7.21 1.76 -9.98
C ALA A 143 5.73 1.38 -10.04
N ILE A 144 4.87 2.07 -9.28
CA ILE A 144 3.47 1.69 -9.16
C ILE A 144 2.68 1.96 -10.45
N THR A 145 3.01 3.05 -11.17
CA THR A 145 2.40 3.35 -12.49
C THR A 145 2.89 2.38 -13.55
N THR A 146 4.16 1.97 -13.52
CA THR A 146 4.68 0.91 -14.39
C THR A 146 3.94 -0.41 -14.20
N LEU A 147 3.66 -0.80 -12.94
CA LEU A 147 2.92 -2.02 -12.63
C LEU A 147 1.43 -1.92 -12.95
N THR A 148 0.86 -0.72 -12.86
CA THR A 148 -0.52 -0.46 -13.31
C THR A 148 -0.62 -0.58 -14.82
N TYR A 149 0.38 -0.11 -15.55
CA TYR A 149 0.43 -0.27 -17.00
C TYR A 149 0.67 -1.71 -17.45
N ASP A 150 1.34 -2.57 -16.66
CA ASP A 150 1.60 -3.97 -17.02
C ASP A 150 0.32 -4.82 -16.98
N CYS A 151 -0.06 -5.42 -18.11
CA CYS A 151 -1.31 -6.17 -18.25
C CYS A 151 -1.45 -7.37 -17.31
N ARG A 152 -0.36 -7.88 -16.72
CA ARG A 152 -0.42 -9.05 -15.85
C ARG A 152 -1.20 -8.80 -14.56
N ARG A 153 -1.12 -7.58 -14.03
CA ARG A 153 -1.67 -7.22 -12.70
C ARG A 153 -2.22 -5.79 -12.63
N SER A 154 -2.52 -5.17 -13.77
CA SER A 154 -3.04 -3.80 -13.88
C SER A 154 -4.11 -3.47 -12.84
N ASP A 155 -5.20 -4.24 -12.79
CA ASP A 155 -6.35 -3.98 -11.91
C ASP A 155 -5.98 -3.99 -10.41
N PHE A 156 -5.01 -4.82 -10.02
CA PHE A 156 -4.54 -4.86 -8.64
C PHE A 156 -3.77 -3.58 -8.28
N PHE A 157 -2.97 -3.05 -9.21
CA PHE A 157 -2.11 -1.90 -8.95
C PHE A 157 -2.77 -0.55 -9.24
N ALA A 158 -3.80 -0.49 -10.08
CA ALA A 158 -4.56 0.73 -10.39
C ALA A 158 -5.00 1.54 -9.15
N PRO A 159 -5.67 0.96 -8.13
CA PRO A 159 -6.02 1.72 -6.92
C PRO A 159 -4.80 2.20 -6.13
N HIS A 160 -3.65 1.52 -6.25
CA HIS A 160 -2.41 1.93 -5.60
C HIS A 160 -1.68 3.03 -6.38
N ALA A 161 -1.73 3.04 -7.71
CA ALA A 161 -1.22 4.16 -8.50
C ALA A 161 -2.04 5.42 -8.23
N ILE A 162 -3.38 5.34 -8.25
CA ILE A 162 -4.25 6.46 -7.85
C ILE A 162 -3.92 6.92 -6.42
N GLY A 163 -3.74 5.97 -5.49
CA GLY A 163 -3.31 6.27 -4.12
C GLY A 163 -2.00 7.04 -4.04
N ALA A 164 -0.99 6.63 -4.81
CA ALA A 164 0.31 7.32 -4.86
C ALA A 164 0.18 8.75 -5.38
N LEU A 165 -0.58 8.96 -6.45
CA LEU A 165 -0.78 10.29 -7.03
C LEU A 165 -1.52 11.22 -6.05
N LYS A 166 -2.53 10.71 -5.33
CA LYS A 166 -3.19 11.46 -4.25
C LYS A 166 -2.27 11.80 -3.09
N LEU A 167 -1.34 10.90 -2.72
CA LEU A 167 -0.33 11.20 -1.71
C LEU A 167 0.67 12.27 -2.19
N VAL A 168 0.91 12.38 -3.50
CA VAL A 168 1.62 13.54 -4.07
C VAL A 168 0.79 14.81 -3.94
N ASP A 169 -0.52 14.74 -4.20
CA ASP A 169 -1.42 15.89 -4.04
C ASP A 169 -1.54 16.40 -2.62
N THR A 170 -1.33 15.56 -1.60
CA THR A 170 -1.28 16.01 -0.20
C THR A 170 0.10 16.46 0.23
N GLY A 171 1.14 16.17 -0.56
CA GLY A 171 2.54 16.41 -0.22
C GLY A 171 3.13 15.38 0.76
N ALA A 172 2.44 14.26 1.02
CA ALA A 172 2.95 13.16 1.83
C ALA A 172 4.11 12.43 1.12
N ILE A 173 4.10 12.39 -0.22
CA ILE A 173 5.23 11.95 -1.05
C ILE A 173 5.43 12.91 -2.22
N SER A 174 6.52 12.75 -2.97
CA SER A 174 6.76 13.41 -4.26
C SER A 174 7.04 12.39 -5.35
N GLY A 175 7.11 12.82 -6.61
CA GLY A 175 7.53 11.95 -7.73
C GLY A 175 8.95 11.35 -7.54
N SER A 176 9.79 11.97 -6.70
CA SER A 176 11.14 11.49 -6.39
C SER A 176 11.23 10.62 -5.14
N THR A 177 10.15 10.49 -4.34
CA THR A 177 10.13 9.65 -3.14
C THR A 177 10.51 8.20 -3.47
N LYS A 178 11.39 7.63 -2.64
CA LYS A 178 11.99 6.30 -2.86
C LYS A 178 11.33 5.22 -2.01
N GLY A 179 10.96 4.12 -2.62
CA GLY A 179 10.39 2.95 -1.96
C GLY A 179 10.96 1.67 -2.57
N ALA A 180 10.36 0.53 -2.26
CA ALA A 180 10.78 -0.73 -2.86
C ALA A 180 10.29 -0.91 -4.28
N LYS A 181 10.64 -2.07 -4.83
CA LYS A 181 10.55 -2.35 -6.26
C LYS A 181 9.12 -2.31 -6.78
N HIS A 182 8.08 -2.55 -5.98
CA HIS A 182 6.68 -2.43 -6.43
C HIS A 182 6.01 -1.12 -6.00
N GLY A 183 6.78 -0.13 -5.54
CA GLY A 183 6.26 1.16 -5.11
C GLY A 183 5.74 1.17 -3.67
N GLU A 184 6.17 0.21 -2.86
CA GLU A 184 5.85 0.16 -1.44
C GLU A 184 6.57 1.27 -0.64
N LEU A 185 5.89 1.83 0.36
CA LEU A 185 6.32 2.98 1.14
C LEU A 185 7.00 2.58 2.46
N GLY A 186 8.21 3.09 2.66
CA GLY A 186 8.79 3.30 3.98
C GLY A 186 9.03 2.05 4.83
N HIS A 187 8.93 2.21 6.15
CA HIS A 187 9.38 1.20 7.12
C HIS A 187 8.69 -0.16 6.99
N THR A 188 7.41 -0.18 6.65
CA THR A 188 6.62 -1.40 6.56
C THR A 188 6.14 -1.67 5.14
N GLN A 189 6.66 -0.96 4.13
CA GLN A 189 6.40 -1.32 2.73
C GLN A 189 4.89 -1.30 2.40
N PHE A 190 4.19 -0.25 2.83
CA PHE A 190 2.78 -0.07 2.50
C PHE A 190 2.59 0.21 1.01
N LEU A 191 1.69 -0.52 0.35
CA LEU A 191 1.24 -0.09 -0.97
C LEU A 191 0.50 1.26 -0.87
N PRO A 192 0.72 2.22 -1.79
CA PRO A 192 0.25 3.59 -1.61
C PRO A 192 -1.26 3.76 -1.43
N GLY A 193 -2.07 2.95 -2.12
CA GLY A 193 -3.54 2.94 -1.89
C GLY A 193 -3.94 2.48 -0.48
N ASN A 194 -3.17 1.57 0.13
CA ASN A 194 -3.37 1.21 1.53
C ASN A 194 -2.85 2.31 2.46
N ALA A 195 -1.72 2.94 2.13
CA ALA A 195 -1.21 4.07 2.89
C ALA A 195 -2.23 5.22 2.97
N LEU A 196 -2.84 5.56 1.83
CA LEU A 196 -3.89 6.58 1.76
C LEU A 196 -5.12 6.23 2.62
N ARG A 197 -5.48 4.94 2.70
CA ARG A 197 -6.70 4.50 3.40
C ARG A 197 -6.50 4.23 4.90
N TYR A 198 -5.33 3.74 5.29
CA TYR A 198 -5.08 3.22 6.64
C TYR A 198 -3.96 3.96 7.37
N GLY A 199 -3.35 4.97 6.75
CA GLY A 199 -2.33 5.80 7.37
C GLY A 199 -2.84 6.50 8.63
N VAL A 200 -1.99 6.53 9.65
CA VAL A 200 -2.23 7.20 10.92
C VAL A 200 -1.03 8.05 11.27
N ASP A 201 -1.30 9.30 11.64
CA ASP A 201 -0.35 10.18 12.31
C ASP A 201 -0.15 9.63 13.74
N GLY A 202 0.90 8.85 13.91
CA GLY A 202 1.19 8.14 15.15
C GLY A 202 1.97 9.01 16.14
N ASN A 203 2.68 10.02 15.65
CA ASN A 203 3.52 10.92 16.45
C ASN A 203 2.82 12.23 16.83
N GLY A 204 1.69 12.55 16.21
CA GLY A 204 0.85 13.73 16.49
C GLY A 204 1.33 15.03 15.84
N ASP A 205 2.17 14.98 14.81
CA ASP A 205 2.74 16.17 14.15
C ASP A 205 1.83 16.78 13.06
N GLY A 206 0.66 16.18 12.83
CA GLY A 206 -0.33 16.59 11.83
C GLY A 206 -0.08 16.01 10.44
N ARG A 207 0.89 15.10 10.28
CA ARG A 207 1.23 14.46 9.00
C ARG A 207 1.30 12.94 9.16
N VAL A 208 1.09 12.23 8.05
CA VAL A 208 1.30 10.79 7.99
C VAL A 208 2.55 10.54 7.14
N ASP A 209 3.64 10.15 7.77
CA ASP A 209 4.91 9.85 7.11
C ASP A 209 5.30 8.37 7.30
N PHE A 210 5.20 7.56 6.24
CA PHE A 210 5.58 6.14 6.29
C PHE A 210 7.11 5.92 6.44
N TYR A 211 7.93 6.97 6.30
CA TYR A 211 9.36 6.95 6.60
C TYR A 211 9.66 7.32 8.06
N ASN A 212 8.65 7.80 8.80
CA ASN A 212 8.67 7.87 10.25
C ASN A 212 8.27 6.50 10.83
N GLN A 213 9.08 5.97 11.75
CA GLN A 213 8.83 4.65 12.33
C GLN A 213 7.51 4.61 13.13
N THR A 214 7.18 5.65 13.88
CA THR A 214 5.99 5.71 14.73
C THR A 214 4.73 5.62 13.88
N ASP A 215 4.63 6.46 12.84
CA ASP A 215 3.50 6.48 11.92
C ASP A 215 3.37 5.18 11.15
N ALA A 216 4.47 4.62 10.64
CA ALA A 216 4.44 3.38 9.89
C ALA A 216 3.94 2.20 10.73
N LEU A 217 4.38 2.10 12.00
CA LEU A 217 3.95 1.01 12.89
C LEU A 217 2.53 1.21 13.40
N ALA A 218 2.11 2.44 13.69
CA ALA A 218 0.72 2.76 14.01
C ALA A 218 -0.21 2.45 12.82
N SER A 219 0.21 2.79 11.61
CA SER A 219 -0.51 2.51 10.37
C SER A 219 -0.60 1.01 10.10
N THR A 220 0.47 0.24 10.34
CA THR A 220 0.44 -1.24 10.23
C THR A 220 -0.56 -1.84 11.23
N ALA A 221 -0.56 -1.38 12.48
CA ALA A 221 -1.51 -1.86 13.49
C ALA A 221 -2.96 -1.50 13.11
N ASN A 222 -3.20 -0.27 12.66
CA ASN A 222 -4.49 0.19 12.17
C ASN A 222 -4.97 -0.62 10.95
N PHE A 223 -4.08 -0.90 10.00
CA PHE A 223 -4.40 -1.72 8.83
C PHE A 223 -4.90 -3.10 9.25
N LEU A 224 -4.17 -3.80 10.10
CA LEU A 224 -4.57 -5.14 10.56
C LEU A 224 -5.91 -5.08 11.31
N ARG A 225 -6.09 -4.08 12.18
CA ARG A 225 -7.36 -3.85 12.88
C ARG A 225 -8.52 -3.65 11.92
N GLN A 226 -8.39 -2.77 10.94
CA GLN A 226 -9.41 -2.48 9.93
C GLN A 226 -9.65 -3.65 8.97
N LYS A 227 -8.66 -4.55 8.83
CA LYS A 227 -8.78 -5.79 8.08
C LYS A 227 -9.43 -6.94 8.87
N GLY A 228 -9.89 -6.66 10.08
CA GLY A 228 -10.68 -7.60 10.89
C GLY A 228 -9.90 -8.29 11.99
N TRP A 229 -8.74 -7.77 12.40
CA TRP A 229 -8.03 -8.31 13.57
C TRP A 229 -8.90 -8.27 14.82
N GLN A 230 -9.06 -9.43 15.46
CA GLN A 230 -9.84 -9.62 16.67
C GLN A 230 -8.90 -9.66 17.88
N THR A 231 -9.06 -8.69 18.78
CA THR A 231 -8.27 -8.60 20.02
C THR A 231 -8.40 -9.90 20.83
N GLY A 232 -7.27 -10.44 21.29
CA GLY A 232 -7.23 -11.67 22.10
C GLY A 232 -7.38 -12.98 21.32
N ALA A 233 -7.73 -12.95 20.04
CA ALA A 233 -7.80 -14.17 19.23
C ALA A 233 -6.41 -14.62 18.75
N GLY A 234 -6.22 -15.94 18.63
CA GLY A 234 -4.97 -16.54 18.16
C GLY A 234 -4.64 -16.20 16.70
N TYR A 235 -3.34 -16.15 16.38
CA TYR A 235 -2.81 -15.75 15.06
C TYR A 235 -1.85 -16.77 14.43
N GLN A 236 -1.75 -17.98 14.97
CA GLN A 236 -1.02 -19.10 14.35
C GLN A 236 -1.85 -19.76 13.23
N GLU A 237 -1.21 -20.57 12.39
CA GLU A 237 -1.90 -21.26 11.29
C GLU A 237 -3.15 -22.01 11.79
N GLY A 238 -4.30 -21.77 11.13
CA GLY A 238 -5.60 -22.30 11.52
C GLY A 238 -6.38 -21.46 12.54
N GLN A 239 -5.79 -20.41 13.12
CA GLN A 239 -6.46 -19.54 14.09
C GLN A 239 -7.07 -18.29 13.43
N THR A 240 -8.00 -17.64 14.12
CA THR A 240 -8.82 -16.52 13.61
C THR A 240 -8.01 -15.41 12.94
N ASN A 241 -6.97 -14.90 13.62
CA ASN A 241 -6.21 -13.75 13.12
C ASN A 241 -5.16 -14.11 12.06
N PHE A 242 -4.88 -15.40 11.83
CA PHE A 242 -3.94 -15.81 10.78
C PHE A 242 -4.42 -15.37 9.39
N ASN A 243 -5.73 -15.42 9.15
CA ASN A 243 -6.35 -14.95 7.90
C ASN A 243 -6.23 -13.44 7.71
N VAL A 244 -6.03 -12.67 8.78
CA VAL A 244 -5.80 -11.22 8.71
C VAL A 244 -4.37 -10.93 8.27
N ILE A 245 -3.39 -11.75 8.67
CA ILE A 245 -1.99 -11.62 8.20
C ILE A 245 -1.91 -11.78 6.67
N LYS A 246 -2.78 -12.62 6.07
CA LYS A 246 -2.89 -12.75 4.60
C LYS A 246 -3.20 -11.42 3.89
N GLN A 247 -3.90 -10.49 4.57
CA GLN A 247 -4.22 -9.18 4.00
C GLN A 247 -2.96 -8.32 3.84
N TRP A 248 -1.92 -8.59 4.62
CA TRP A 248 -0.63 -7.95 4.49
C TRP A 248 0.20 -8.55 3.34
N ASN A 249 0.33 -9.88 3.32
CA ASN A 249 1.00 -10.60 2.25
C ASN A 249 0.29 -11.93 1.94
N ALA A 250 -0.07 -12.15 0.68
CA ALA A 250 -0.85 -13.30 0.27
C ALA A 250 -0.07 -14.64 0.27
N ALA A 251 1.26 -14.62 0.33
CA ALA A 251 2.08 -15.82 0.32
C ALA A 251 2.01 -16.56 1.67
N GLY A 252 1.66 -17.85 1.63
CA GLY A 252 1.50 -18.67 2.85
C GLY A 252 2.76 -18.77 3.69
N VAL A 253 3.94 -18.96 3.07
CA VAL A 253 5.23 -18.99 3.79
C VAL A 253 5.53 -17.67 4.50
N TYR A 254 5.07 -16.54 3.95
CA TYR A 254 5.23 -15.21 4.56
C TYR A 254 4.36 -15.08 5.81
N GLN A 255 3.10 -15.50 5.72
CA GLN A 255 2.13 -15.46 6.83
C GLN A 255 2.62 -16.31 8.01
N LYS A 256 3.05 -17.54 7.73
CA LYS A 256 3.60 -18.46 8.74
C LYS A 256 4.85 -17.89 9.40
N ALA A 257 5.76 -17.32 8.61
CA ALA A 257 6.97 -16.70 9.14
C ALA A 257 6.66 -15.53 10.09
N ILE A 258 5.72 -14.64 9.73
CA ILE A 258 5.25 -13.57 10.63
C ILE A 258 4.69 -14.17 11.93
N ALA A 259 3.76 -15.11 11.83
CA ALA A 259 3.09 -15.69 13.01
C ALA A 259 4.08 -16.37 13.97
N ILE A 260 5.04 -17.15 13.44
CA ILE A 260 6.06 -17.83 14.23
C ILE A 260 7.02 -16.83 14.88
N MET A 261 7.51 -15.84 14.13
CA MET A 261 8.42 -14.84 14.68
C MET A 261 7.73 -13.95 15.71
N ALA A 262 6.48 -13.56 15.47
CA ALA A 262 5.69 -12.76 16.40
C ALA A 262 5.56 -13.44 17.76
N ALA A 263 5.15 -14.72 17.79
CA ALA A 263 5.06 -15.50 19.02
C ALA A 263 6.43 -15.57 19.73
N ARG A 264 7.51 -15.85 18.97
CA ARG A 264 8.86 -15.86 19.55
C ARG A 264 9.28 -14.49 20.09
N ILE A 265 8.88 -13.39 19.48
CA ILE A 265 9.19 -12.03 19.95
C ILE A 265 8.42 -11.72 21.25
N ASP A 266 7.16 -12.14 21.33
CA ASP A 266 6.31 -11.85 22.48
C ASP A 266 6.69 -12.64 23.74
N GLY A 267 7.29 -13.83 23.58
CA GLY A 267 7.70 -14.71 24.67
C GLY A 267 6.63 -15.72 25.03
#